data_AF-A0A523VD75-F1
#
_entry.id   AF-A0A523VD75-F1
#
_cell.length_a   1.000
_cell.length_b   1.000
_cell.length_c   1.000
_cell.angle_alpha   90.00
_cell.angle_beta   90.00
_cell.angle_gamma   90.00
#
_symmetry.space_group_name_H-M   'P 1'
#
loop_
_entity.id
_entity.type
_entity.pdbx_description
1 polymer ?
#
loop_
_entity_poly.entity_id
_entity_poly.type
_entity_poly.pdbx_seq_one_letter_code
_entity_poly.pdbx_strand_id
1 'polypeptide(L)'
;MAVPNKDSTNKKINNIQVLQKELEFSKRLNFITNKIHSSRDIDDILINLRESILGIFSADRLTIYVVDGTSKEIVSRFKTGTEIN
;
A
#
# COMPACT_ATOMS: atom_id res chain seq x y z
N MET A 1 -21.03 -37.64 -26.94
CA MET A 1 -21.11 -36.81 -25.72
C MET A 1 -19.84 -35.98 -25.68
N ALA A 2 -19.93 -34.66 -25.88
CA ALA A 2 -18.74 -33.80 -25.96
C ALA A 2 -18.12 -33.64 -24.55
N VAL A 3 -16.85 -33.98 -24.44
CA VAL A 3 -16.05 -33.82 -23.22
C VAL A 3 -15.95 -32.32 -22.89
N PRO A 4 -16.22 -31.88 -21.65
CA PRO A 4 -16.08 -30.48 -21.28
C PRO A 4 -14.63 -30.04 -21.42
N ASN A 5 -14.42 -28.99 -22.21
CA ASN A 5 -13.11 -28.41 -22.54
C ASN A 5 -12.45 -27.83 -21.26
N LYS A 6 -11.38 -28.49 -20.79
CA LYS A 6 -10.60 -28.09 -19.59
C LYS A 6 -9.98 -26.69 -19.71
N ASP A 7 -9.79 -26.19 -20.93
CA ASP A 7 -9.12 -24.89 -21.18
C ASP A 7 -10.02 -23.71 -20.81
N SER A 8 -11.33 -23.84 -20.99
CA SER A 8 -12.33 -22.81 -20.60
C SER A 8 -12.47 -22.67 -19.08
N THR A 9 -12.34 -23.79 -18.36
CA THR A 9 -12.44 -23.82 -16.89
C THR A 9 -11.21 -23.20 -16.24
N ASN A 10 -10.00 -23.47 -16.76
CA ASN A 10 -8.77 -22.88 -16.25
C ASN A 10 -8.74 -21.35 -16.44
N LYS A 11 -9.16 -20.85 -17.61
CA LYS A 11 -9.27 -19.40 -17.88
C LYS A 11 -10.26 -18.70 -16.94
N LYS A 12 -11.40 -19.32 -16.63
CA LYS A 12 -12.37 -18.79 -15.64
C LYS A 12 -11.79 -18.73 -14.24
N ILE A 13 -11.08 -19.78 -13.81
CA ILE A 13 -10.45 -19.83 -12.48
C ILE A 13 -9.38 -18.75 -12.34
N ASN A 14 -8.56 -18.55 -13.37
CA ASN A 14 -7.54 -17.50 -13.38
C ASN A 14 -8.15 -16.09 -13.29
N ASN A 15 -9.23 -15.84 -14.03
CA ASN A 15 -9.92 -14.55 -13.98
C ASN A 15 -10.50 -14.27 -12.58
N ILE A 16 -11.11 -15.27 -11.93
CA ILE A 16 -11.64 -15.12 -10.57
C ILE A 16 -10.52 -14.83 -9.58
N GLN A 17 -9.37 -15.52 -9.69
CA GLN A 17 -8.21 -15.27 -8.83
C GLN A 17 -7.63 -13.87 -9.02
N VAL A 18 -7.54 -13.38 -10.26
CA VAL A 18 -7.09 -12.00 -10.55
C VAL A 18 -8.06 -10.98 -9.95
N LEU A 19 -9.36 -11.15 -10.16
CA LEU A 19 -10.41 -10.31 -9.57
C LEU A 19 -10.37 -10.30 -8.04
N GLN A 20 -10.12 -11.45 -7.42
CA GLN A 20 -9.98 -11.56 -5.97
C GLN A 20 -8.77 -10.80 -5.45
N LYS A 21 -7.61 -10.90 -6.12
CA LYS A 21 -6.40 -10.14 -5.77
C LYS A 21 -6.61 -8.63 -5.90
N GLU A 22 -7.24 -8.19 -6.98
CA GLU A 22 -7.56 -6.78 -7.21
C GLU A 22 -8.52 -6.23 -6.14
N LEU A 23 -9.55 -7.01 -5.80
CA LEU A 23 -10.48 -6.67 -4.72
C LEU A 23 -9.79 -6.59 -3.36
N GLU A 24 -8.92 -7.55 -3.04
CA GLU A 24 -8.17 -7.56 -1.78
C GLU A 24 -7.23 -6.35 -1.69
N PHE A 25 -6.51 -6.05 -2.77
CA PHE A 25 -5.67 -4.86 -2.87
C PHE A 25 -6.47 -3.58 -2.65
N SER A 26 -7.61 -3.43 -3.35
CA SER A 26 -8.49 -2.27 -3.22
C SER A 26 -9.04 -2.11 -1.79
N LYS A 27 -9.43 -3.22 -1.13
CA LYS A 27 -9.87 -3.18 0.27
C LYS A 27 -8.75 -2.73 1.22
N ARG A 28 -7.55 -3.29 1.06
CA ARG A 28 -6.39 -2.91 1.90
C ARG A 28 -6.02 -1.44 1.68
N LEU A 29 -6.05 -0.96 0.43
CA LEU A 29 -5.79 0.43 0.10
C LEU A 29 -6.81 1.37 0.77
N ASN A 30 -8.11 1.05 0.65
CA ASN A 30 -9.17 1.83 1.30
C ASN A 30 -9.02 1.87 2.83
N PHE A 31 -8.63 0.75 3.45
CA PHE A 31 -8.36 0.70 4.88
C PHE A 31 -7.23 1.66 5.29
N ILE A 32 -6.14 1.71 4.52
CA ILE A 32 -5.03 2.65 4.76
C ILE A 32 -5.51 4.09 4.57
N THR A 33 -6.21 4.40 3.48
CA THR A 33 -6.73 5.76 3.23
C THR A 33 -7.62 6.25 4.38
N ASN A 34 -8.51 5.40 4.88
CA ASN A 34 -9.37 5.75 6.01
C ASN A 34 -8.56 6.01 7.29
N LYS A 35 -7.52 5.21 7.54
CA LYS A 35 -6.61 5.44 8.68
C LYS A 35 -5.82 6.73 8.53
N ILE A 36 -5.34 7.08 7.33
CA ILE A 36 -4.66 8.36 7.06
C ILE A 36 -5.58 9.52 7.40
N HIS A 37 -6.83 9.49 6.94
CA HIS A 37 -7.81 10.54 7.25
C HIS A 37 -8.21 10.61 8.73
N SER A 38 -8.09 9.51 9.46
CA SER A 38 -8.40 9.46 10.90
C SER A 38 -7.20 9.81 11.79
N SER A 39 -5.99 9.90 11.20
CA SER A 39 -4.76 10.17 11.94
C SER A 39 -4.68 11.65 12.30
N ARG A 40 -4.16 11.95 13.48
CA ARG A 40 -4.12 13.33 13.99
C ARG A 40 -3.05 14.17 13.33
N ASP A 41 -1.89 13.55 13.09
CA ASP A 41 -0.67 14.19 12.57
C ASP A 41 0.15 13.21 11.73
N ILE A 42 1.15 13.73 11.03
CA ILE A 42 2.06 12.93 10.16
C ILE A 42 2.83 11.88 10.97
N ASP A 43 3.16 12.18 12.23
CA ASP A 43 3.86 11.25 13.13
C ASP A 43 3.00 10.03 13.46
N ASP A 44 1.69 10.24 13.66
CA ASP A 44 0.71 9.18 13.90
C ASP A 44 0.60 8.24 12.68
N ILE A 45 0.61 8.82 11.48
CA ILE A 45 0.65 8.07 10.21
C ILE A 45 1.93 7.22 10.12
N LEU A 46 3.08 7.82 10.42
CA LEU A 46 4.39 7.16 10.33
C LEU A 46 4.54 6.00 11.31
N ILE A 47 3.96 6.09 12.51
CA ILE A 47 4.04 5.03 13.51
C ILE A 47 3.03 3.92 13.20
N ASN A 48 1.76 4.28 12.96
CA ASN A 48 0.65 3.32 12.93
C ASN A 48 0.34 2.78 11.53
N LEU A 49 0.68 3.49 10.46
CA LEU A 49 0.41 3.06 9.09
C LEU A 49 1.64 2.59 8.32
N ARG A 50 2.87 2.82 8.81
CA ARG A 50 4.10 2.42 8.10
C ARG A 50 4.07 0.96 7.65
N GLU A 51 3.86 0.02 8.58
CA GLU A 51 3.84 -1.41 8.27
C GLU A 51 2.71 -1.78 7.29
N SER A 52 1.54 -1.13 7.42
CA SER A 52 0.42 -1.36 6.52
C SER A 52 0.73 -0.88 5.09
N ILE A 53 1.32 0.31 4.96
CA ILE A 53 1.70 0.90 3.67
C ILE A 53 2.80 0.06 3.01
N LEU A 54 3.88 -0.24 3.75
CA LEU A 54 4.98 -1.07 3.27
C LEU A 54 4.49 -2.45 2.82
N GLY A 55 3.58 -3.08 3.58
CA GLY A 55 3.04 -4.39 3.27
C GLY A 55 2.17 -4.45 2.01
N ILE A 56 1.49 -3.36 1.63
CA ILE A 56 0.75 -3.32 0.36
C ILE A 56 1.71 -3.20 -0.83
N PHE A 57 2.77 -2.42 -0.69
CA PHE A 57 3.71 -2.14 -1.76
C PHE A 57 4.91 -3.10 -1.81
N SER A 58 5.00 -4.05 -0.86
CA SER A 58 6.17 -4.93 -0.69
C SER A 58 7.48 -4.13 -0.67
N ALA A 59 7.47 -3.02 0.09
CA ALA A 59 8.58 -2.09 0.16
C ALA A 59 9.32 -2.21 1.50
N ASP A 60 10.61 -1.92 1.49
CA ASP A 60 11.44 -1.95 2.70
C ASP A 60 11.49 -0.59 3.42
N ARG A 61 11.23 0.50 2.70
CA ARG A 61 11.43 1.87 3.21
C ARG A 61 10.29 2.81 2.79
N LEU A 62 9.83 3.62 3.74
CA LEU A 62 8.85 4.69 3.55
C LEU A 62 9.48 6.01 4.00
N THR A 63 9.40 7.04 3.15
CA THR A 63 9.89 8.39 3.45
C THR A 63 8.81 9.41 3.09
N ILE A 64 8.47 10.31 4.02
CA ILE A 64 7.50 11.38 3.81
C ILE A 64 8.23 12.72 3.81
N TYR A 65 8.02 13.48 2.74
CA TYR A 65 8.52 14.84 2.60
C TYR A 65 7.41 15.83 2.91
N VAL A 66 7.71 16.82 3.74
CA VAL A 66 6.77 17.89 4.09
C VAL A 66 7.42 19.21 3.68
N VAL A 67 6.65 20.07 3.03
CA VAL A 67 7.07 21.43 2.69
C VAL A 67 6.46 22.35 3.73
N ASP A 68 7.31 23.04 4.50
CA ASP A 68 6.86 24.11 5.39
C ASP A 68 6.66 25.39 4.56
N GLY A 69 5.47 26.00 4.66
CA GLY A 69 5.09 27.21 3.95
C GLY A 69 5.95 28.44 4.28
N THR A 70 6.73 28.37 5.37
CA THR A 70 7.58 29.46 5.85
C THR A 70 8.95 29.50 5.16
N SER A 71 9.56 28.32 4.89
CA SER A 71 10.93 28.23 4.36
C SER A 71 11.00 27.81 2.89
N LYS A 72 9.93 27.25 2.31
CA LYS A 72 9.93 26.62 0.97
C LYS A 72 11.01 25.54 0.80
N GLU A 73 11.46 24.92 1.89
CA GLU A 73 12.45 23.85 1.86
C GLU A 73 11.74 22.50 1.98
N ILE A 74 12.29 21.49 1.31
CA ILE A 74 11.85 20.10 1.43
C ILE A 74 12.58 19.50 2.63
N VAL A 75 11.86 19.29 3.73
CA VAL A 75 12.40 18.61 4.90
C VAL A 75 11.90 17.16 4.96
N SER A 76 12.82 16.21 5.11
CA SER A 76 12.47 14.83 5.44
C SER A 76 12.15 14.77 6.93
N ARG A 77 10.88 14.54 7.28
CA ARG A 77 10.47 14.45 8.69
C ARG A 77 10.84 13.11 9.32
N PHE A 78 11.09 12.07 8.52
CA PHE A 78 11.41 10.73 9.02
C PHE A 78 12.25 9.93 8.02
N LYS A 79 13.50 9.60 8.38
CA LYS A 79 14.37 8.66 7.67
C LYS A 79 14.37 7.33 8.43
N THR A 80 13.68 6.31 7.93
CA THR A 80 13.85 4.93 8.42
C THR A 80 15.10 4.34 7.79
N GLY A 81 16.15 4.06 8.55
CA GLY A 81 17.34 3.36 8.06
C GLY A 81 18.58 3.66 8.90
N THR A 82 19.16 2.61 9.48
CA THR A 82 20.39 2.63 10.28
C THR A 82 21.63 2.72 9.40
N GLU A 83 21.72 3.75 8.57
CA GLU A 83 22.97 4.09 7.89
C GLU A 83 23.65 5.19 8.70
N ILE A 84 24.53 4.74 9.60
CA ILE A 84 25.63 5.55 10.14
C ILE A 84 26.65 5.75 9.01
N ASN A 85 27.07 7.00 8.80
CA ASN A 85 28.22 7.34 7.97
C ASN A 85 29.18 8.10 8.88
#